data_AF-A0A9X0F7E4-F1
#
_entry.id   AF-A0A9X0F7E4-F1
#
_cell.length_a   1.000
_cell.length_b   1.000
_cell.length_c   1.000
_cell.angle_alpha   90.00
_cell.angle_beta   90.00
_cell.angle_gamma   90.00
#
_symmetry.space_group_name_H-M   'P 1'
#
loop_
_entity.id
_entity.type
_entity.pdbx_description
1 polymer ?
#
loop_
_entity_poly.entity_id
_entity_poly.type
_entity_poly.pdbx_seq_one_letter_code
_entity_poly.pdbx_strand_id
1 'polypeptide(L)'
;MTSPKYDSMEGTVVYDRERIIASIDKQLININKGQVKTKEALILNANIEDIQALIQFKQLFYEELIIIYLLRIQEIDQSGVTLNTITEINPHILEEAR
;
A
#
# COMPACT_ATOMS: atom_id res chain seq x y z
N MET A 1 -4.15 11.40 48.59
CA MET A 1 -3.59 11.26 47.23
C MET A 1 -3.99 9.89 46.72
N THR A 2 -5.00 9.82 45.86
CA THR A 2 -5.46 8.58 45.22
C THR A 2 -5.07 8.65 43.76
N SER A 3 -4.24 7.69 43.33
CA SER A 3 -3.67 7.58 41.99
C SER A 3 -4.72 7.70 40.88
N PRO A 4 -4.40 8.34 39.74
CA PRO A 4 -5.31 8.37 38.60
C PRO A 4 -5.46 6.95 38.04
N LYS A 5 -6.70 6.53 37.82
CA LYS A 5 -7.00 5.33 37.02
C LYS A 5 -6.58 5.63 35.59
N TYR A 6 -5.64 4.85 35.06
CA TYR A 6 -5.41 4.79 33.62
C TYR A 6 -6.66 4.17 33.00
N ASP A 7 -7.53 5.02 32.49
CA ASP A 7 -8.57 4.61 31.57
C ASP A 7 -7.86 4.16 30.30
N SER A 8 -8.01 2.89 29.95
CA SER A 8 -7.44 2.30 28.74
C SER A 8 -8.19 2.83 27.53
N MET A 9 -7.91 4.07 27.16
CA MET A 9 -8.38 4.74 25.95
C MET A 9 -7.18 4.97 25.02
N GLU A 10 -6.71 3.93 24.35
CA GLU A 10 -6.00 4.11 23.08
C GLU A 10 -6.96 3.74 21.96
N GLY A 11 -7.92 4.64 21.70
CA GLY A 11 -8.62 4.62 20.41
C GLY A 11 -7.64 5.12 19.35
N THR A 12 -7.34 4.31 18.33
CA THR A 12 -6.51 4.74 17.20
C THR A 12 -7.15 5.96 16.56
N VAL A 13 -6.47 7.12 16.66
CA VAL A 13 -6.92 8.34 15.98
C VAL A 13 -6.33 8.35 14.59
N VAL A 14 -7.20 8.24 13.58
CA VAL A 14 -6.82 8.26 12.16
C VAL A 14 -7.13 9.64 11.59
N TYR A 15 -6.11 10.31 11.04
CA TYR A 15 -6.24 11.58 10.35
C TYR A 15 -5.91 11.39 8.87
N ASP A 16 -6.56 12.18 8.00
CA ASP A 16 -6.20 12.34 6.58
C ASP A 16 -6.22 11.07 5.68
N ARG A 17 -6.82 9.97 6.13
CA ARG A 17 -7.02 8.74 5.35
C ARG A 17 -7.62 8.98 3.96
N GLU A 18 -8.59 9.88 3.87
CA GLU A 18 -9.25 10.21 2.60
C GLU A 18 -8.27 10.80 1.57
N ARG A 19 -7.27 11.59 2.01
CA ARG A 19 -6.24 12.14 1.14
C ARG A 19 -5.42 11.03 0.48
N ILE A 20 -5.02 10.04 1.27
CA ILE A 20 -4.22 8.89 0.80
C ILE A 20 -5.03 8.03 -0.16
N ILE A 21 -6.27 7.67 0.20
CA ILE A 21 -7.14 6.87 -0.65
C ILE A 21 -7.42 7.60 -1.97
N ALA A 22 -7.76 8.88 -1.93
CA ALA A 22 -8.02 9.67 -3.13
C ALA A 22 -6.79 9.77 -4.05
N SER A 23 -5.59 9.90 -3.48
CA SER A 23 -4.34 9.90 -4.25
C SER A 23 -4.11 8.56 -4.96
N ILE A 24 -4.32 7.44 -4.26
CA ILE A 24 -4.18 6.10 -4.82
C ILE A 24 -5.24 5.84 -5.91
N ASP A 25 -6.51 6.14 -5.64
CA ASP A 25 -7.61 5.90 -6.58
C ASP A 25 -7.42 6.70 -7.88
N LYS A 26 -6.94 7.95 -7.78
CA LYS A 26 -6.62 8.78 -8.95
C LYS A 26 -5.54 8.13 -9.83
N GLN A 27 -4.50 7.59 -9.22
CA GLN A 27 -3.40 6.95 -9.94
C GLN A 27 -3.83 5.63 -10.60
N LEU A 28 -4.74 4.89 -9.97
CA LEU A 28 -5.17 3.57 -10.44
C LEU A 28 -6.42 3.57 -11.34
N ILE A 29 -6.98 4.74 -11.70
CA ILE A 29 -8.28 4.86 -12.37
C ILE A 29 -8.38 4.08 -13.70
N ASN A 30 -7.29 3.98 -14.45
CA ASN A 30 -7.25 3.30 -15.75
C ASN A 30 -6.48 1.97 -15.71
N ILE A 31 -6.20 1.44 -14.53
CA ILE A 31 -5.44 0.21 -14.34
C ILE A 31 -6.38 -0.98 -14.18
N ASN A 32 -6.09 -2.09 -14.86
CA ASN A 32 -6.76 -3.36 -14.61
C ASN A 32 -6.22 -3.99 -13.30
N LYS A 33 -6.77 -3.53 -12.17
CA LYS A 33 -6.38 -3.97 -10.82
C LYS A 33 -6.43 -5.49 -10.67
N GLY A 34 -7.46 -6.14 -11.24
CA GLY A 34 -7.64 -7.59 -11.14
C GLY A 34 -6.54 -8.40 -11.83
N GLN A 35 -6.12 -7.96 -13.03
CA GLN A 35 -5.01 -8.61 -13.74
C GLN A 35 -3.70 -8.47 -12.94
N VAL A 36 -3.38 -7.27 -12.47
CA VAL A 36 -2.13 -7.00 -11.76
C VAL A 36 -2.09 -7.73 -10.41
N LYS A 37 -3.21 -7.77 -9.67
CA LYS A 37 -3.31 -8.44 -8.37
C LYS A 37 -3.03 -9.95 -8.43
N THR A 38 -3.21 -10.60 -9.58
CA THR A 38 -2.84 -12.02 -9.74
C THR A 38 -1.35 -12.30 -9.50
N LYS A 39 -0.50 -11.27 -9.63
CA LYS A 39 0.95 -11.36 -9.41
C LYS A 39 1.36 -11.10 -7.96
N GLU A 40 0.45 -10.72 -7.07
CA GLU A 40 0.75 -10.40 -5.67
C GLU A 40 1.50 -11.53 -4.95
N ALA A 41 1.10 -12.78 -5.20
CA ALA A 41 1.71 -13.96 -4.60
C ALA A 41 3.18 -14.18 -5.01
N LEU A 42 3.63 -13.58 -6.14
CA LEU A 42 5.02 -13.66 -6.58
C LEU A 42 5.94 -12.67 -5.83
N ILE A 43 5.35 -11.63 -5.24
CA ILE A 43 6.09 -10.52 -4.60
C ILE A 43 6.06 -10.66 -3.08
N LEU A 44 4.97 -11.19 -2.52
CA LEU A 44 4.81 -11.26 -1.08
C LEU A 44 5.89 -12.15 -0.45
N ASN A 45 6.66 -11.57 0.46
CA ASN A 45 7.82 -12.20 1.12
C ASN A 45 9.00 -12.54 0.20
N ALA A 46 8.98 -12.12 -1.07
CA ALA A 46 10.14 -12.22 -1.95
C ALA A 46 11.23 -11.24 -1.50
N ASN A 47 12.49 -11.66 -1.61
CA ASN A 47 13.62 -10.74 -1.42
C ASN A 47 13.82 -9.86 -2.66
N ILE A 48 14.77 -8.93 -2.58
CA ILE A 48 15.02 -7.98 -3.67
C ILE A 48 15.55 -8.72 -4.90
N GLU A 49 16.44 -9.70 -4.73
CA GLU A 49 17.02 -10.48 -5.81
C GLU A 49 15.97 -11.23 -6.63
N ASP A 50 14.99 -11.85 -5.95
CA ASP A 50 13.87 -12.58 -6.56
C ASP A 50 12.97 -11.61 -7.34
N ILE A 51 12.65 -10.45 -6.79
CA ILE A 51 11.86 -9.42 -7.48
C ILE A 51 12.59 -8.93 -8.74
N GLN A 52 13.90 -8.66 -8.66
CA GLN A 52 14.69 -8.24 -9.83
C GLN A 52 14.77 -9.34 -10.88
N ALA A 53 14.87 -10.62 -10.47
CA ALA A 53 14.82 -11.74 -11.40
C ALA A 53 13.46 -11.82 -12.13
N LEU A 54 12.34 -11.69 -11.42
CA LEU A 54 10.99 -11.65 -12.02
C LEU A 54 10.88 -10.53 -13.08
N ILE A 55 11.49 -9.38 -12.82
CA ILE A 55 11.52 -8.24 -13.73
C ILE A 55 12.41 -8.52 -14.94
N GLN A 56 13.60 -9.05 -14.71
CA GLN A 56 14.53 -9.46 -15.77
C GLN A 56 13.89 -10.47 -16.73
N PHE A 57 13.12 -11.42 -16.21
CA PHE A 57 12.40 -12.43 -16.99
C PHE A 57 11.04 -11.95 -17.52
N LYS A 58 10.70 -10.66 -17.37
CA LYS A 58 9.43 -10.03 -17.82
C LYS A 58 8.18 -10.71 -17.24
N GLN A 59 8.31 -11.35 -16.09
CA GLN A 59 7.19 -11.92 -15.34
C GLN A 59 6.51 -10.85 -14.48
N LEU A 60 7.24 -9.78 -14.16
CA LEU A 60 6.78 -8.60 -13.44
C LEU A 60 7.35 -7.33 -14.09
N PHE A 61 6.64 -6.21 -14.03
CA PHE A 61 7.16 -4.88 -14.39
C PHE A 61 7.19 -3.97 -13.16
N TYR A 62 8.07 -2.96 -13.13
CA TYR A 62 8.14 -2.01 -12.02
C TYR A 62 6.80 -1.30 -11.76
N GLU A 63 6.08 -0.93 -12.82
CA GLU A 63 4.72 -0.36 -12.71
C GLU A 63 3.76 -1.33 -12.01
N GLU A 64 3.79 -2.62 -12.33
CA GLU A 64 2.95 -3.64 -11.69
C GLU A 64 3.32 -3.85 -10.21
N LEU A 65 4.61 -3.84 -9.89
CA LEU A 65 5.10 -3.92 -8.51
C LEU A 65 4.55 -2.77 -7.66
N ILE A 66 4.61 -1.55 -8.19
CA ILE A 66 4.12 -0.35 -7.51
C ILE A 66 2.59 -0.41 -7.36
N ILE A 67 1.86 -0.78 -8.42
CA ILE A 67 0.40 -0.96 -8.35
C ILE A 67 0.01 -1.95 -7.25
N ILE A 68 0.72 -3.07 -7.13
CA ILE A 68 0.44 -4.09 -6.09
C ILE A 68 0.61 -3.50 -4.70
N TYR A 69 1.65 -2.72 -4.45
CA TYR A 69 1.82 -2.05 -3.15
C TYR A 69 0.76 -0.97 -2.91
N LEU A 70 0.40 -0.16 -3.90
CA LEU A 70 -0.69 0.82 -3.76
C LEU A 70 -2.03 0.15 -3.40
N LEU A 71 -2.35 -1.00 -4.02
CA LEU A 71 -3.53 -1.80 -3.67
C LEU A 71 -3.46 -2.34 -2.24
N ARG A 72 -2.30 -2.85 -1.81
CA ARG A 72 -2.11 -3.35 -0.43
C ARG A 72 -2.25 -2.25 0.61
N ILE A 73 -1.79 -1.03 0.30
CA ILE A 73 -1.96 0.13 1.17
C ILE A 73 -3.44 0.46 1.33
N GLN A 74 -4.18 0.48 0.23
CA GLN A 74 -5.63 0.72 0.24
C GLN A 74 -6.39 -0.38 1.02
N GLU A 75 -6.00 -1.65 0.87
CA GLU A 75 -6.69 -2.80 1.45
C GLU A 75 -6.29 -3.15 2.89
N ILE A 76 -5.04 -2.91 3.29
CA ILE A 76 -4.49 -3.39 4.57
C ILE A 76 -4.14 -2.22 5.51
N ASP A 77 -3.41 -1.22 5.02
CA ASP A 77 -3.00 -0.08 5.86
C ASP A 77 -4.20 0.82 6.17
N GLN A 78 -5.03 1.01 5.15
CA GLN A 78 -6.18 1.90 5.17
C GLN A 78 -7.50 1.14 5.32
N SER A 79 -7.55 -0.13 5.71
CA SER A 79 -8.82 -0.86 5.98
C SER A 79 -8.69 -1.89 7.12
N GLY A 80 -9.74 -2.11 7.92
CA GLY A 80 -9.71 -3.06 9.06
C GLY A 80 -9.12 -2.48 10.36
N VAL A 81 -8.27 -3.25 11.06
CA VAL A 81 -7.43 -2.74 12.17
C VAL A 81 -6.39 -1.83 11.52
N THR A 82 -6.79 -0.59 11.23
CA THR A 82 -6.02 0.39 10.48
C THR A 82 -4.63 0.54 11.08
N LEU A 83 -3.63 -0.01 10.41
CA LEU A 83 -2.23 0.18 10.80
C LEU A 83 -1.89 1.67 10.71
N ASN A 84 -2.50 2.40 9.75
CA ASN A 84 -2.39 3.83 9.56
C ASN A 84 -0.93 4.31 9.59
N THR A 85 -0.05 3.54 8.96
CA THR A 85 1.41 3.76 8.98
C THR A 85 1.87 4.72 7.90
N ILE A 86 1.04 4.98 6.89
CA ILE A 86 1.38 5.79 5.73
C ILE A 86 0.76 7.18 5.84
N THR A 87 1.62 8.19 5.84
CA THR A 87 1.22 9.60 5.94
C THR A 87 1.14 10.32 4.60
N GLU A 88 1.86 9.82 3.58
CA GLU A 88 1.89 10.39 2.22
C GLU A 88 2.18 9.32 1.16
N ILE A 89 1.69 9.56 -0.05
CA ILE A 89 1.99 8.78 -1.26
C ILE A 89 2.47 9.74 -2.33
N ASN A 90 3.60 9.43 -2.98
CA ASN A 90 4.05 10.19 -4.15
C ASN A 90 2.98 10.10 -5.27
N PRO A 91 2.37 11.23 -5.70
CA PRO A 91 1.33 11.22 -6.73
C PRO A 91 1.84 10.89 -8.14
N HIS A 92 3.16 10.88 -8.35
CA HIS A 92 3.83 10.62 -9.63
C HIS A 92 4.51 9.24 -9.68
N ILE A 93 4.30 8.37 -8.68
CA ILE A 93 5.08 7.13 -8.57
C ILE A 93 4.90 6.18 -9.76
N LEU A 94 3.73 6.18 -10.41
CA LEU A 94 3.53 5.39 -11.64
C LEU A 94 4.25 5.98 -12.87
N GLU A 95 4.51 7.28 -12.90
CA GLU A 95 5.29 7.92 -13.97
C GLU A 95 6.77 7.58 -13.81
N GLU A 96 7.27 7.56 -12.57
CA GLU A 96 8.65 7.16 -12.24
C GLU A 96 8.91 5.66 -12.47
N ALA A 97 7.86 4.83 -12.43
CA ALA A 97 7.93 3.39 -12.61
C ALA A 97 8.09 2.90 -14.05
N ARG A 98 7.80 3.78 -15.02
CA ARG A 98 7.74 3.47 -16.46
C ARG A 98 9.08 3.72 -17.12
#